data_AF-A0A076HXJ9-F1
#
_entry.id   AF-A0A076HXJ9-F1
#
_cell.length_a   1.000
_cell.length_b   1.000
_cell.length_c   1.000
_cell.angle_alpha   90.00
_cell.angle_beta   90.00
_cell.angle_gamma   90.00
#
_symmetry.space_group_name_H-M   'P 1'
#
loop_
_entity.id
_entity.type
_entity.pdbx_description
1 polymer ?
#
loop_
_entity_poly.entity_id
_entity_poly.type
_entity_poly.pdbx_seq_one_letter_code
_entity_poly.pdbx_strand_id
1 'polypeptide(L)'
;MLTHEKLDIYARYKGNWENWLRSSEGIHSLQAGKPSILREEDWSLIDRSVQDLYLIQNGLASSSYVKELEANLSAFCEDSTVVQRLRELVPSQYGLWDQKISPGQSLPKRFVDWVFRLFA
;
A
#
# COMPACT_ATOMS: atom_id res chain seq x y z
N MET A 1 13.69 5.12 -2.80
CA MET A 1 13.36 4.65 -1.44
C MET A 1 11.95 5.13 -1.10
N LEU A 2 11.10 4.22 -0.66
CA LEU A 2 9.77 4.49 -0.13
C LEU A 2 9.90 4.97 1.31
N THR A 3 9.19 6.05 1.62
CA THR A 3 9.19 6.69 2.94
C THR A 3 7.77 6.73 3.48
N HIS A 4 7.63 7.04 4.76
CA HIS A 4 6.31 7.26 5.38
C HIS A 4 5.47 8.30 4.63
N GLU A 5 6.08 9.43 4.28
CA GLU A 5 5.41 10.52 3.58
C GLU A 5 4.87 10.09 2.21
N LYS A 6 5.62 9.26 1.47
CA LYS A 6 5.17 8.68 0.20
C LYS A 6 3.93 7.80 0.39
N LEU A 7 3.91 6.98 1.44
CA LEU A 7 2.74 6.16 1.78
C LEU A 7 1.55 7.00 2.25
N ASP A 8 1.77 8.10 2.96
CA ASP A 8 0.70 9.03 3.39
C ASP A 8 0.01 9.67 2.18
N ILE A 9 0.78 10.11 1.19
CA ILE A 9 0.24 10.63 -0.06
C ILE A 9 -0.55 9.54 -0.79
N TYR A 10 0.05 8.37 -0.98
CA TYR A 10 -0.61 7.26 -1.67
C TYR A 10 -1.95 6.88 -1.02
N ALA A 11 -1.98 6.75 0.32
CA ALA A 11 -3.16 6.42 1.10
C ALA A 11 -4.24 7.49 1.02
N ARG A 12 -3.86 8.78 1.10
CA ARG A 12 -4.79 9.92 0.99
C ARG A 12 -5.59 9.88 -0.31
N TYR A 13 -4.94 9.49 -1.40
CA TYR A 13 -5.57 9.36 -2.71
C TYR A 13 -6.08 7.95 -3.01
N LYS A 14 -6.07 7.06 -2.01
CA LYS A 14 -6.56 5.67 -2.10
C LYS A 14 -5.96 4.89 -3.28
N GLY A 15 -4.67 5.10 -3.55
CA GLY A 15 -4.00 4.47 -4.70
C GLY A 15 -4.48 4.96 -6.07
N ASN A 16 -5.32 6.01 -6.15
CA ASN A 16 -5.75 6.61 -7.40
C ASN A 16 -4.77 7.70 -7.88
N TRP A 17 -3.91 7.32 -8.83
CA TRP A 17 -2.90 8.20 -9.43
C TRP A 17 -3.50 9.43 -10.11
N GLU A 18 -4.59 9.26 -10.86
CA GLU A 18 -5.27 10.35 -11.56
C GLU A 18 -5.80 11.41 -10.58
N ASN A 19 -6.34 10.99 -9.44
CA ASN A 19 -6.81 11.89 -8.40
C ASN A 19 -5.65 12.70 -7.79
N TRP A 20 -4.49 12.07 -7.59
CA TRP A 20 -3.29 12.77 -7.13
C TRP A 20 -2.78 13.76 -8.17
N LEU A 21 -2.64 13.34 -9.44
CA LEU A 21 -2.17 14.20 -10.54
C LEU A 21 -3.01 15.47 -10.71
N ARG A 22 -4.32 15.35 -10.51
CA ARG A 22 -5.28 16.47 -10.63
C ARG A 22 -5.40 17.32 -9.37
N SER A 23 -4.77 16.92 -8.27
CA SER A 23 -4.74 17.69 -7.04
C SER A 23 -3.82 18.92 -7.16
N SER A 24 -3.97 19.90 -6.27
CA SER A 24 -3.05 21.03 -6.18
C SER A 24 -1.61 20.57 -5.91
N GLU A 25 -1.42 19.48 -5.15
CA GLU A 25 -0.13 18.90 -4.81
C GLU A 25 0.54 18.27 -6.03
N GLY A 26 -0.21 17.48 -6.81
CA GLY A 26 0.26 16.88 -8.07
C GLY A 26 0.55 17.93 -9.14
N ILE A 27 -0.35 18.89 -9.34
CA ILE A 27 -0.17 20.01 -10.28
C ILE A 27 1.08 20.83 -9.89
N HIS A 28 1.22 21.20 -8.62
CA HIS A 28 2.37 21.95 -8.14
C HIS A 28 3.67 21.15 -8.34
N SER A 29 3.63 19.84 -8.12
CA SER A 29 4.79 18.98 -8.37
C SER A 29 5.21 18.93 -9.84
N LEU A 30 4.25 18.94 -10.78
CA LEU A 30 4.55 18.96 -12.22
C LEU A 30 5.05 20.34 -12.69
N GLN A 31 4.57 21.42 -12.07
CA GLN A 31 4.90 22.80 -12.45
C GLN A 31 6.19 23.31 -11.80
N ALA A 32 6.53 22.89 -10.59
CA ALA A 32 7.58 23.52 -9.78
C ALA A 32 9.02 23.22 -10.25
N GLY A 33 9.22 22.37 -11.27
CA GLY A 33 10.56 21.95 -11.73
C GLY A 33 11.41 21.27 -10.64
N LYS A 34 10.83 21.01 -9.48
CA LYS A 34 11.42 20.26 -8.36
C LYS A 34 10.94 18.82 -8.44
N PRO A 35 11.79 17.85 -8.06
CA PRO A 35 11.35 16.47 -8.00
C PRO A 35 10.18 16.35 -7.01
N SER A 36 9.08 15.77 -7.48
CA SER A 36 7.96 15.35 -6.62
C SER A 36 8.48 14.57 -5.43
N ILE A 37 7.83 14.76 -4.27
CA ILE A 37 7.99 13.85 -3.13
C ILE A 37 7.59 12.43 -3.54
N LEU A 38 6.56 12.29 -4.38
CA LEU A 38 6.08 11.01 -4.87
C LEU A 38 6.12 10.98 -6.41
N ARG A 39 7.06 10.23 -6.97
CA ARG A 39 7.20 10.08 -8.43
C ARG A 39 6.33 8.94 -8.95
N GLU A 40 6.13 8.88 -10.26
CA GLU A 40 5.39 7.79 -10.90
C GLU A 40 6.03 6.43 -10.61
N GLU A 41 7.36 6.36 -10.56
CA GLU A 41 8.07 5.11 -10.24
C GLU A 41 7.84 4.69 -8.79
N ASP A 42 7.80 5.65 -7.86
CA ASP A 42 7.47 5.39 -6.46
C ASP A 42 6.01 4.90 -6.33
N TRP A 43 5.08 5.51 -7.06
CA TRP A 43 3.68 5.10 -7.08
C TRP A 43 3.51 3.67 -7.58
N SER A 44 4.14 3.37 -8.72
CA SER A 44 4.14 2.04 -9.34
C SER A 44 4.76 0.99 -8.43
N LEU A 45 5.81 1.36 -7.69
CA LEU A 45 6.46 0.50 -6.73
C LEU A 45 5.55 0.20 -5.53
N ILE A 46 4.84 1.20 -4.99
CA ILE A 46 3.86 1.00 -3.92
C ILE A 46 2.75 0.07 -4.42
N ASP A 47 2.16 0.35 -5.59
CA ASP A 47 1.03 -0.41 -6.13
C ASP A 47 1.37 -1.89 -6.34
N ARG A 48 2.53 -2.15 -6.97
CA ARG A 48 3.05 -3.52 -7.12
C ARG A 48 3.31 -4.19 -5.78
N SER A 49 3.95 -3.48 -4.84
CA SER A 49 4.24 -4.04 -3.51
C SER A 49 2.97 -4.43 -2.76
N VAL A 50 1.92 -3.59 -2.83
CA VAL A 50 0.62 -3.87 -2.22
C VAL A 50 -0.04 -5.08 -2.86
N GLN A 51 0.03 -5.21 -4.19
CA GLN A 51 -0.47 -6.38 -4.91
C GLN A 51 0.29 -7.66 -4.53
N ASP A 52 1.62 -7.61 -4.49
CA ASP A 52 2.46 -8.76 -4.20
C ASP A 52 2.23 -9.24 -2.75
N LEU A 53 2.12 -8.30 -1.81
CA LEU A 53 1.76 -8.58 -0.42
C LEU A 53 0.37 -9.23 -0.31
N TYR A 54 -0.60 -8.77 -1.10
CA TYR A 54 -1.91 -9.41 -1.18
C TYR A 54 -1.82 -10.86 -1.66
N LEU A 55 -1.04 -11.14 -2.71
CA LEU A 55 -0.84 -12.49 -3.22
C LEU A 55 -0.22 -13.42 -2.17
N ILE A 56 0.83 -12.95 -1.49
CA ILE A 56 1.50 -13.70 -0.41
C ILE A 56 0.52 -14.00 0.74
N GLN A 57 -0.21 -12.99 1.22
CA GLN A 57 -1.17 -13.15 2.32
C GLN A 57 -2.28 -14.14 1.99
N ASN A 58 -2.60 -14.35 0.72
CA ASN A 58 -3.61 -15.29 0.27
C ASN A 58 -3.05 -16.68 -0.11
N GLY A 59 -1.76 -16.93 0.10
CA GLY A 59 -1.12 -18.19 -0.26
C GLY A 59 -1.05 -18.42 -1.77
N LEU A 60 -1.10 -17.35 -2.56
CA LEU A 60 -1.08 -17.38 -4.03
C LEU A 60 0.34 -17.19 -4.59
N ALA A 61 1.34 -17.07 -3.73
CA ALA A 61 2.73 -16.86 -4.09
C ALA A 61 3.60 -18.08 -3.74
N SER A 62 4.61 -18.35 -4.56
CA SER A 62 5.61 -19.38 -4.27
C SER A 62 6.57 -18.92 -3.16
N SER A 63 7.22 -19.87 -2.47
CA SER A 63 8.20 -19.55 -1.43
C SER A 63 9.42 -18.79 -1.94
N SER A 64 9.84 -19.03 -3.20
CA SER A 64 10.91 -18.26 -3.83
C SER A 64 10.51 -16.81 -4.06
N TYR A 65 9.26 -16.59 -4.47
CA TYR A 65 8.72 -15.26 -4.70
C TYR A 65 8.54 -14.47 -3.39
N VAL A 66 8.11 -15.13 -2.30
CA VAL A 66 8.05 -14.50 -0.97
C VAL A 66 9.41 -13.96 -0.55
N LYS A 67 10.46 -14.77 -0.68
CA LYS A 67 11.84 -14.36 -0.33
C LYS A 67 12.35 -13.21 -1.18
N GLU A 68 12.05 -13.24 -2.47
CA GLU A 68 12.41 -12.17 -3.40
C GLU A 68 11.72 -10.86 -3.01
N LEU A 69 10.42 -10.91 -2.71
CA LEU A 69 9.69 -9.72 -2.29
C LEU A 69 10.22 -9.16 -0.96
N GLU A 70 10.52 -10.02 0.03
CA GLU A 70 11.10 -9.57 1.31
C GLU A 70 12.44 -8.87 1.12
N ALA A 71 13.32 -9.44 0.28
CA ALA A 71 14.59 -8.82 -0.07
C ALA A 71 14.37 -7.47 -0.76
N ASN A 72 13.45 -7.39 -1.72
CA ASN A 72 13.16 -6.15 -2.42
C ASN A 72 12.60 -5.09 -1.44
N LEU A 73 11.61 -5.43 -0.62
CA LEU A 73 11.02 -4.54 0.39
C LEU A 73 12.09 -3.96 1.32
N SER A 74 13.05 -4.78 1.77
CA SER A 74 14.16 -4.32 2.60
C SER A 74 15.13 -3.37 1.88
N ALA A 75 15.26 -3.50 0.56
CA ALA A 75 16.18 -2.69 -0.24
C ALA A 75 15.57 -1.34 -0.66
N PHE A 76 14.25 -1.27 -0.84
CA PHE A 76 13.60 -0.05 -1.32
C PHE A 76 12.78 0.70 -0.26
N CYS A 77 12.51 0.14 0.91
CA CYS A 77 11.86 0.86 2.02
C CYS A 77 12.91 1.54 2.91
N GLU A 78 12.57 2.71 3.44
CA GLU A 78 13.42 3.48 4.36
C GLU A 78 13.71 2.70 5.65
N ASP A 79 12.71 2.00 6.18
CA ASP A 79 12.85 1.16 7.36
C ASP A 79 11.78 0.05 7.40
N SER A 80 11.87 -0.81 8.42
CA SER A 80 10.93 -1.92 8.63
C SER A 80 9.49 -1.46 8.93
N THR A 81 9.31 -0.24 9.45
CA THR A 81 7.98 0.30 9.75
C THR A 81 7.28 0.79 8.48
N VAL A 82 8.01 1.26 7.47
CA VAL A 82 7.47 1.49 6.12
C VAL A 82 6.96 0.18 5.49
N VAL A 83 7.69 -0.93 5.68
CA VAL A 83 7.25 -2.26 5.22
C VAL A 83 5.95 -2.68 5.91
N GLN A 84 5.84 -2.45 7.23
CA GLN A 84 4.60 -2.71 7.96
C GLN A 84 3.43 -1.87 7.42
N ARG A 85 3.65 -0.57 7.16
CA ARG A 85 2.62 0.31 6.60
C ARG A 85 2.17 -0.13 5.21
N LEU A 86 3.06 -0.65 4.36
CA LEU A 86 2.68 -1.24 3.07
C LEU A 86 1.71 -2.42 3.24
N ARG A 87 1.94 -3.28 4.25
CA ARG A 87 1.02 -4.39 4.57
C ARG A 87 -0.36 -3.89 5.00
N GLU A 88 -0.41 -2.77 5.73
CA GLU A 88 -1.66 -2.14 6.18
C GLU A 88 -2.45 -1.46 5.04
N LEU A 89 -1.81 -1.18 3.89
CA LEU A 89 -2.50 -0.64 2.71
C LEU A 89 -3.28 -1.70 1.93
N VAL A 90 -2.91 -2.98 2.03
CA VAL A 90 -3.56 -4.09 1.31
C VAL A 90 -5.09 -4.07 1.42
N PRO A 91 -5.71 -4.02 2.61
CA PRO A 91 -7.16 -3.99 2.69
C PRO A 91 -7.79 -2.70 2.18
N SER A 92 -7.07 -1.58 2.14
CA SER A 92 -7.58 -0.31 1.60
C SER A 92 -7.65 -0.32 0.07
N GLN A 93 -6.70 -1.01 -0.56
CA GLN A 93 -6.66 -1.22 -2.00
C GLN A 93 -7.80 -2.14 -2.48
N TYR A 94 -8.05 -3.23 -1.74
CA TYR A 94 -8.96 -4.29 -2.16
C TYR A 94 -10.36 -4.21 -1.50
N GLY A 95 -10.71 -3.04 -0.95
CA GLY A 95 -12.06 -2.77 -0.42
C GLY A 95 -12.44 -3.59 0.81
N LEU A 96 -11.46 -4.13 1.55
CA LEU A 96 -11.71 -4.87 2.80
C LEU A 96 -12.12 -3.95 3.95
N TRP A 97 -11.88 -2.63 3.86
CA TRP A 97 -12.32 -1.63 4.85
C TRP A 97 -13.68 -0.97 4.55
N ASP A 98 -14.25 -1.13 3.34
CA ASP A 98 -15.41 -0.31 2.89
C ASP A 98 -16.77 -1.00 3.07
N GLN A 99 -16.83 -2.09 3.86
CA GLN A 99 -18.11 -2.59 4.32
C GLN A 99 -18.55 -1.74 5.50
N LYS A 100 -19.55 -0.87 5.31
CA LYS A 100 -20.26 -0.17 6.40
C LYS A 100 -20.65 -1.18 7.49
N ILE A 101 -19.85 -1.31 8.54
CA ILE A 101 -20.19 -2.13 9.70
C ILE A 101 -21.15 -1.29 10.52
N SER A 102 -22.44 -1.52 10.35
CA SER A 102 -23.45 -0.98 11.26
C SER A 102 -23.17 -1.48 12.68
N PRO A 103 -23.42 -0.67 13.73
CA PRO A 103 -23.21 -1.10 15.11
C PRO A 103 -24.01 -2.38 15.38
N GLY A 104 -23.32 -3.50 15.64
CA GLY A 104 -23.93 -4.81 15.89
C GLY A 104 -23.70 -5.89 14.81
N GLN A 105 -23.00 -5.59 13.71
CA GLN A 105 -22.56 -6.60 12.75
C GLN A 105 -21.16 -7.15 13.14
N SER A 106 -20.99 -8.47 13.09
CA SER A 106 -19.67 -9.09 13.20
C SER A 106 -18.78 -8.61 12.06
N LEU A 107 -17.51 -8.31 12.36
CA LEU A 107 -16.50 -7.98 11.35
C LEU A 107 -16.55 -9.00 10.19
N PRO A 108 -16.41 -8.57 8.92
CA PRO A 108 -16.42 -9.47 7.79
C PRO A 108 -15.41 -10.59 8.01
N LYS A 109 -15.77 -11.85 7.75
CA LYS A 109 -14.85 -12.99 7.97
C LYS A 109 -13.49 -12.77 7.30
N ARG A 110 -13.49 -12.17 6.10
CA ARG A 110 -12.25 -11.77 5.39
C ARG A 110 -11.41 -10.73 6.14
N PHE A 111 -12.02 -9.82 6.88
CA PHE A 111 -11.32 -8.87 7.75
C PHE A 111 -10.72 -9.56 8.97
N VAL A 112 -11.50 -10.41 9.64
CA VAL A 112 -11.04 -11.16 10.81
C VAL A 112 -9.88 -12.07 10.44
N ASP A 113 -10.04 -12.84 9.36
CA ASP A 113 -8.99 -13.70 8.81
C ASP A 113 -7.76 -12.88 8.39
N TRP A 114 -7.96 -11.66 7.87
CA TRP A 114 -6.87 -10.77 7.48
C TRP A 114 -6.09 -10.22 8.69
N VAL A 115 -6.78 -9.75 9.74
CA VAL A 115 -6.15 -9.30 10.99
C VAL A 115 -5.37 -10.43 11.64
N PHE A 116 -5.94 -11.64 11.73
CA PHE A 116 -5.23 -12.78 12.30
C PHE A 116 -3.97 -13.16 11.50
N ARG A 117 -3.97 -12.99 10.18
CA ARG A 117 -2.80 -13.24 9.32
C ARG A 117 -1.70 -12.17 9.43
N LEU A 118 -1.98 -11.00 10.01
CA LEU A 118 -0.95 -9.99 10.27
C LEU A 118 -0.11 -10.29 11.52
N PHE A 119 -0.68 -11.01 12.48
CA PHE A 119 -0.08 -11.28 13.79
C PHE A 119 0.36 -12.74 14.01
N ALA A 120 0.14 -13.61 13.02
CA ALA A 120 0.55 -15.01 13.01
C ALA A 120 1.85 -15.20 12.24
#